data_AF-A0AAW2Y620-F1
#
_entry.id   AF-A0AAW2Y620-F1
#
_cell.length_a   1.000
_cell.length_b   1.000
_cell.length_c   1.000
_cell.angle_alpha   90.00
_cell.angle_beta   90.00
_cell.angle_gamma   90.00
#
_symmetry.space_group_name_H-M   'P 1'
#
loop_
_entity.id
_entity.type
_entity.pdbx_description
1 polymer ?
#
loop_
_entity_poly.entity_id
_entity_poly.type
_entity_poly.pdbx_seq_one_letter_code
_entity_poly.pdbx_strand_id
1 'polypeptide(L)'
;MHCKHANATSRLSKEERKEYWRKHRGKKTTKRGKDPIPRLEPKEEAPITVQPVEELLTVELIPGDRGKVTKIRSEMKEDVRDQVVNCLRKNKDIFAWTPQDLEGIDLGVITHHLNLDPIIRPVTQKKRLFEPERDKIIQGEVNKLLIARHIREIQFP
;
A
#
# COMPACT_ATOMS: atom_id res chain seq x y z
N MET A 1 9.35 -23.83 28.32
CA MET A 1 8.21 -24.55 27.74
C MET A 1 8.54 -24.89 26.30
N HIS A 2 8.71 -26.18 26.02
CA HIS A 2 9.14 -26.71 24.72
C HIS A 2 7.97 -26.67 23.73
N CYS A 3 8.06 -25.88 22.66
CA CYS A 3 7.13 -25.97 21.54
C CYS A 3 7.78 -26.78 20.42
N LYS A 4 7.51 -28.09 20.40
CA LYS A 4 7.87 -28.98 19.30
C LYS A 4 6.77 -28.94 18.24
N HIS A 5 6.90 -28.05 17.26
CA HIS A 5 6.23 -28.21 15.97
C HIS A 5 7.30 -28.23 14.89
N ALA A 6 7.88 -29.41 14.70
CA ALA A 6 8.76 -29.71 13.59
C ALA A 6 7.91 -29.83 12.32
N ASN A 7 8.06 -28.93 11.36
CA ASN A 7 7.53 -29.13 10.01
C ASN A 7 8.25 -30.35 9.41
N ALA A 8 7.52 -31.44 9.21
CA ALA A 8 8.01 -32.79 8.87
C ALA A 8 8.72 -32.93 7.50
N THR A 9 9.12 -31.83 6.85
CA THR A 9 9.70 -31.83 5.49
C THR A 9 11.00 -31.02 5.37
N SER A 10 11.59 -30.58 6.48
CA SER A 10 12.85 -29.82 6.48
C SER A 10 14.11 -30.67 6.31
N ARG A 11 14.01 -32.01 6.27
CA ARG A 11 15.17 -32.92 6.23
C ARG A 11 15.10 -34.03 5.17
N LEU A 12 14.32 -33.83 4.11
CA LEU A 12 14.15 -34.81 3.02
C LEU A 12 14.89 -34.36 1.76
N SER A 13 15.58 -35.30 1.11
CA SER A 13 16.25 -35.10 -0.17
C SER A 13 15.25 -34.72 -1.27
N LYS A 14 15.75 -34.21 -2.41
CA LYS A 14 14.91 -33.88 -3.56
C LYS A 14 14.14 -35.09 -4.10
N GLU A 15 14.72 -36.29 -4.04
CA GLU A 15 14.04 -37.54 -4.39
C GLU A 15 12.93 -37.89 -3.39
N GLU A 16 13.21 -37.78 -2.10
CA GLU A 16 12.24 -38.10 -1.04
C GLU A 16 11.04 -37.14 -1.03
N ARG A 17 11.27 -35.86 -1.38
CA ARG A 17 10.18 -34.88 -1.60
C ARG A 17 9.32 -35.22 -2.82
N LYS A 18 9.93 -35.67 -3.92
CA LYS A 18 9.18 -36.13 -5.11
C LYS A 18 8.34 -37.37 -4.78
N GLU A 19 8.90 -38.29 -4.01
CA GLU A 19 8.21 -39.50 -3.57
C GLU A 19 7.08 -39.21 -2.58
N TYR A 20 7.27 -38.26 -1.66
CA TYR A 20 6.22 -37.76 -0.77
C TYR A 20 5.02 -37.22 -1.57
N TRP A 21 5.26 -36.32 -2.54
CA TRP A 21 4.19 -35.79 -3.39
C TRP A 21 3.56 -36.86 -4.29
N ARG A 22 4.33 -37.86 -4.74
CA ARG A 22 3.83 -39.01 -5.49
C ARG A 22 2.90 -39.89 -4.64
N LYS A 23 3.26 -40.13 -3.38
CA LYS A 23 2.53 -41.02 -2.45
C LYS A 23 1.29 -40.36 -1.83
N HIS A 24 1.26 -39.03 -1.76
CA HIS A 24 0.13 -38.25 -1.27
C HIS A 24 -0.74 -37.64 -2.38
N ARG A 25 -0.41 -37.89 -3.65
CA ARG A 25 -1.29 -37.55 -4.78
C ARG A 25 -2.50 -38.48 -4.76
N GLY A 26 -3.66 -37.95 -4.35
CA GLY A 26 -4.94 -38.64 -4.51
C GLY A 26 -5.64 -39.12 -3.25
N LYS A 27 -5.19 -38.77 -2.03
CA LYS A 27 -6.03 -38.93 -0.83
C LYS A 27 -7.10 -37.84 -0.80
N LYS A 28 -8.24 -38.11 -1.45
CA LYS A 28 -9.47 -37.34 -1.28
C LYS A 28 -9.86 -37.41 0.20
N THR A 29 -9.80 -36.29 0.91
CA THR A 29 -10.47 -36.16 2.20
C THR A 29 -11.97 -36.25 1.97
N THR A 30 -12.58 -37.29 2.52
CA THR A 30 -14.02 -37.54 2.45
C THR A 30 -14.79 -36.45 3.20
N LYS A 31 -15.69 -35.77 2.46
CA LYS A 31 -16.82 -34.93 2.90
C LYS A 31 -16.52 -33.82 3.92
N ARG A 32 -16.12 -32.64 3.43
CA ARG A 32 -16.72 -31.39 3.89
C ARG A 32 -17.79 -30.99 2.88
N GLY A 33 -18.96 -30.57 3.37
CA GLY A 33 -20.20 -30.41 2.62
C GLY A 33 -20.01 -29.84 1.22
N LYS A 34 -20.54 -30.56 0.22
CA LYS A 34 -20.97 -29.96 -1.04
C LYS A 34 -22.35 -29.36 -0.80
N ASP A 35 -22.44 -28.42 0.12
CA ASP A 35 -23.51 -27.45 -0.04
C ASP A 35 -22.99 -26.53 -1.14
N PRO A 36 -23.70 -26.39 -2.27
CA PRO A 36 -23.39 -25.34 -3.22
C PRO A 36 -23.30 -24.06 -2.39
N ILE A 37 -22.17 -23.34 -2.46
CA ILE A 37 -22.16 -21.95 -2.02
C ILE A 37 -23.37 -21.35 -2.74
N PRO A 38 -24.43 -20.93 -2.03
CA PRO A 38 -25.58 -20.35 -2.70
C PRO A 38 -25.00 -19.27 -3.57
N ARG A 39 -25.28 -19.34 -4.88
CA ARG A 39 -24.98 -18.23 -5.76
C ARG A 39 -25.65 -17.06 -5.08
N LEU A 40 -24.87 -16.22 -4.41
CA LEU A 40 -25.35 -14.96 -3.91
C LEU A 40 -25.89 -14.33 -5.18
N GLU A 41 -27.21 -14.28 -5.29
CA GLU A 41 -27.83 -13.39 -6.25
C GLU A 41 -27.09 -12.07 -6.07
N PRO A 42 -26.69 -11.39 -7.16
CA PRO A 42 -26.10 -10.07 -7.03
C PRO A 42 -27.01 -9.35 -6.06
N LYS A 43 -26.52 -9.07 -4.84
CA LYS A 43 -27.28 -8.19 -3.98
C LYS A 43 -27.39 -6.98 -4.86
N GLU A 44 -28.63 -6.62 -5.21
CA GLU A 44 -28.90 -5.27 -5.66
C GLU A 44 -28.32 -4.42 -4.53
N GLU A 45 -27.06 -4.00 -4.69
CA GLU A 45 -26.46 -3.01 -3.84
C GLU A 45 -27.44 -1.86 -3.99
N ALA A 46 -28.17 -1.59 -2.89
CA ALA A 46 -29.11 -0.48 -2.86
C ALA A 46 -28.41 0.68 -3.55
N PRO A 47 -29.09 1.37 -4.50
CA PRO A 47 -28.46 2.40 -5.30
C PRO A 47 -27.57 3.21 -4.38
N ILE A 48 -26.26 3.26 -4.63
CA ILE A 48 -25.36 4.10 -3.86
C ILE A 48 -25.96 5.49 -4.03
N THR A 49 -26.71 5.94 -3.04
CA THR A 49 -27.23 7.29 -3.01
C THR A 49 -25.99 8.12 -2.78
N VAL A 50 -25.37 8.54 -3.89
CA VAL A 50 -24.32 9.55 -3.87
C VAL A 50 -25.02 10.76 -3.30
N GLN A 51 -24.76 11.03 -2.01
CA GLN A 51 -25.24 12.27 -1.41
C GLN A 51 -24.65 13.42 -2.23
N PRO A 52 -25.38 14.54 -2.36
CA PRO A 52 -24.83 15.72 -3.01
C PRO A 52 -23.46 16.00 -2.41
N VAL A 53 -22.45 16.20 -3.26
CA VAL A 53 -21.14 16.61 -2.78
C VAL A 53 -21.40 17.89 -1.99
N GLU A 54 -21.09 17.87 -0.69
CA GLU A 54 -21.25 19.06 0.13
C GLU A 54 -20.50 20.21 -0.56
N GLU A 55 -21.11 21.38 -0.61
CA GLU A 55 -20.48 22.52 -1.27
C GLU A 55 -19.22 22.91 -0.47
N LEU A 56 -18.10 23.04 -1.18
CA LEU A 56 -16.79 23.33 -0.58
C LEU A 56 -16.26 24.67 -1.08
N LEU A 57 -15.77 25.47 -0.14
CA LEU A 57 -15.03 26.69 -0.43
C LEU A 57 -13.54 26.39 -0.54
N THR A 58 -12.92 26.89 -1.60
CA THR A 58 -11.47 26.82 -1.80
C THR A 58 -10.82 27.97 -1.06
N VAL A 59 -9.81 27.69 -0.24
CA VAL A 59 -9.09 28.66 0.57
C VAL A 59 -7.60 28.58 0.30
N GLU A 60 -6.98 29.73 0.05
CA GLU A 60 -5.52 29.87 -0.03
C GLU A 60 -4.89 29.80 1.37
N LEU A 61 -3.99 28.83 1.56
CA LEU A 61 -3.23 28.65 2.81
C LEU A 61 -1.94 29.48 2.81
N ILE A 62 -1.40 29.80 1.64
CA ILE A 62 -0.25 30.69 1.48
C ILE A 62 -0.65 31.88 0.60
N PRO A 63 -0.66 33.12 1.12
CA PRO A 63 -1.02 34.29 0.34
C PRO A 63 -0.16 34.42 -0.92
N GLY A 64 -0.80 34.50 -2.08
CA GLY A 64 -0.14 34.68 -3.38
C GLY A 64 0.30 33.38 -4.08
N ASP A 65 0.11 32.21 -3.45
CA ASP A 65 0.43 30.91 -4.06
C ASP A 65 -0.85 30.15 -4.43
N ARG A 66 -1.23 30.19 -5.71
CA ARG A 66 -2.42 29.52 -6.23
C ARG A 66 -2.33 27.99 -6.22
N GLY A 67 -1.14 27.44 -6.03
CA GLY A 67 -0.93 25.99 -5.89
C GLY A 67 -1.23 25.47 -4.48
N LYS A 68 -1.28 26.36 -3.48
CA LYS A 68 -1.35 25.97 -2.07
C LYS A 68 -2.71 26.29 -1.46
N VAL A 69 -3.71 25.61 -1.99
CA VAL A 69 -5.11 25.74 -1.58
C VAL A 69 -5.62 24.48 -0.91
N THR A 70 -6.61 24.64 -0.03
CA THR A 70 -7.39 23.53 0.54
C THR A 70 -8.88 23.81 0.40
N LYS A 71 -9.71 22.79 0.62
CA LYS A 71 -11.16 22.89 0.57
C LYS A 71 -11.75 22.73 1.97
N ILE A 72 -12.62 23.66 2.35
CA ILE A 72 -13.40 23.61 3.60
C ILE A 72 -14.88 23.65 3.27
N ARG A 73 -15.73 23.20 4.18
CA ARG A 73 -17.20 23.22 3.99
C ARG A 73 -17.69 24.66 3.79
N SER A 74 -18.58 24.89 2.82
CA SER A 74 -19.16 26.21 2.57
C SER A 74 -20.11 26.64 3.68
N GLU A 75 -20.93 25.70 4.14
CA GLU A 75 -21.87 25.86 5.24
C GLU A 75 -21.16 25.84 6.60
N MET A 76 -20.53 26.96 6.93
CA MET A 76 -19.92 27.21 8.24
C MET A 76 -20.28 28.62 8.71
N LYS A 77 -20.43 28.80 10.03
CA LYS A 77 -20.51 30.14 10.60
C LYS A 77 -19.19 30.87 10.35
N GLU A 78 -19.27 32.17 10.08
CA GLU A 78 -18.13 32.99 9.69
C GLU A 78 -17.00 32.99 10.74
N ASP A 79 -17.35 33.07 12.01
CA ASP A 79 -16.42 32.99 13.14
C ASP A 79 -15.64 31.66 13.17
N VAL A 80 -16.33 30.54 12.98
CA VAL A 80 -15.72 29.20 12.95
C VAL A 80 -14.87 29.02 11.70
N ARG A 81 -15.36 29.49 10.54
CA ARG A 81 -14.64 29.44 9.28
C ARG A 81 -13.30 30.15 9.41
N ASP A 82 -13.29 31.36 9.95
CA ASP A 82 -12.07 32.16 10.08
C ASP A 82 -11.09 31.54 11.09
N GLN A 83 -11.59 30.94 12.17
CA GLN A 83 -10.76 30.16 13.10
C GLN A 83 -10.09 28.96 12.43
N VAL A 84 -10.84 28.19 11.65
CA VAL A 84 -10.32 27.02 10.91
C VAL A 84 -9.29 27.46 9.88
N VAL A 85 -9.61 28.47 9.06
CA VAL A 85 -8.67 28.99 8.06
C VAL A 85 -7.38 29.49 8.72
N ASN A 86 -7.48 30.22 9.83
CA ASN A 86 -6.31 30.70 10.55
C ASN A 86 -5.48 29.55 11.14
N CYS A 87 -6.13 28.50 11.66
CA CYS A 87 -5.46 27.30 12.13
C CYS A 87 -4.69 26.60 10.99
N LEU A 88 -5.33 26.40 9.84
CA LEU A 88 -4.71 25.76 8.68
C LEU A 88 -3.53 26.58 8.13
N ARG A 89 -3.65 27.91 8.10
CA ARG A 89 -2.56 28.81 7.70
C ARG A 89 -1.38 28.81 8.67
N LYS A 90 -1.64 28.73 9.98
CA LYS A 90 -0.60 28.63 11.01
C LYS A 90 0.18 27.32 10.91
N ASN A 91 -0.47 26.24 10.49
CA ASN A 91 0.13 24.92 10.30
C ASN A 91 0.34 24.59 8.82
N LYS A 92 0.64 25.58 7.96
CA LYS A 92 0.80 25.38 6.52
C LYS A 92 1.95 24.44 6.12
N ASP A 93 2.88 24.24 7.04
CA ASP A 93 4.07 23.40 6.96
C ASP A 93 3.77 21.91 7.15
N ILE A 94 2.64 21.54 7.76
CA ILE A 94 2.24 20.13 7.91
C ILE A 94 1.74 19.50 6.59
N PHE A 95 1.44 20.34 5.59
CA PHE A 95 0.93 19.90 4.30
C PHE A 95 2.07 19.56 3.36
N ALA A 96 1.93 18.42 2.67
CA ALA A 96 2.81 18.07 1.57
C ALA A 96 2.27 18.65 0.26
N TRP A 97 2.84 19.77 -0.19
CA TRP A 97 2.47 20.42 -1.45
C TRP A 97 3.11 19.76 -2.65
N THR A 98 4.30 19.19 -2.43
CA THR A 98 5.09 18.43 -3.39
C THR A 98 5.51 17.10 -2.78
N PRO A 99 5.86 16.09 -3.58
CA PRO A 99 6.39 14.82 -3.06
C PRO A 99 7.63 15.00 -2.16
N GLN A 100 8.40 16.07 -2.34
CA GLN A 100 9.58 16.39 -1.54
C GLN A 100 9.23 16.87 -0.13
N ASP A 101 8.05 17.46 0.05
CA ASP A 101 7.55 17.92 1.35
C ASP A 101 7.12 16.75 2.25
N LEU A 102 6.95 15.55 1.67
CA LEU A 102 6.77 14.31 2.44
C LEU A 102 8.13 13.88 3.00
N GLU A 103 8.65 14.61 3.98
CA GLU A 103 9.80 14.14 4.74
C GLU A 103 9.35 12.86 5.47
N GLY A 104 9.81 11.71 4.96
CA GLY A 104 9.51 10.42 5.57
C GLY A 104 9.98 10.38 7.03
N ILE A 105 9.57 9.34 7.75
CA ILE A 105 10.06 9.13 9.11
C ILE A 105 11.57 8.90 9.06
N ASP A 106 12.34 9.64 9.85
CA ASP A 106 13.77 9.45 9.97
C ASP A 106 14.08 7.98 10.32
N LEU A 107 14.98 7.37 9.55
CA LEU A 107 15.40 5.99 9.75
C LEU A 107 16.14 5.81 11.09
N GLY A 108 16.67 6.88 11.68
CA GLY A 108 17.20 6.89 13.05
C GLY A 108 16.12 6.78 14.13
N VAL A 109 14.87 7.18 13.82
CA VAL A 109 13.74 7.17 14.76
C VAL A 109 13.08 5.81 14.79
N ILE A 110 12.61 5.31 13.64
CA ILE A 110 11.97 4.00 13.52
C ILE A 110 12.42 3.34 12.22
N THR A 111 12.93 2.12 12.33
CA THR A 111 13.21 1.23 11.20
C THR A 111 12.51 -0.10 11.39
N HIS A 112 11.90 -0.59 10.32
CA HIS A 112 11.36 -1.95 10.28
C HIS A 112 12.42 -2.90 9.76
N HIS A 113 12.78 -3.89 10.58
CA HIS A 113 13.63 -5.00 10.16
C HIS A 113 12.76 -6.16 9.70
N LEU A 114 12.92 -6.57 8.44
CA LEU A 114 12.31 -7.81 7.96
C LEU A 114 13.09 -9.00 8.53
N ASN A 115 12.42 -9.89 9.27
CA ASN A 115 13.06 -11.07 9.85
C ASN A 115 13.24 -12.14 8.76
N LEU A 116 14.38 -12.06 8.06
CA LEU A 116 14.77 -13.00 7.01
C LEU A 116 15.66 -14.11 7.58
N ASP A 117 15.42 -15.34 7.17
CA ASP A 117 16.33 -16.47 7.46
C ASP A 117 17.62 -16.28 6.66
N PRO A 118 18.79 -16.09 7.31
CA PRO A 118 20.06 -15.80 6.64
C PRO A 118 20.57 -16.97 5.79
N ILE A 119 20.01 -18.17 5.95
CA ILE A 119 20.38 -19.35 5.16
C ILE A 119 19.68 -19.32 3.78
N ILE A 120 18.57 -18.59 3.66
CA ILE A 120 17.81 -18.51 2.40
C ILE A 120 18.56 -17.60 1.43
N ARG A 121 18.86 -18.14 0.24
CA ARG A 121 19.51 -17.39 -0.84
C ARG A 121 18.55 -16.36 -1.43
N PRO A 122 19.02 -15.13 -1.74
CA PRO A 122 18.24 -14.17 -2.50
C PRO A 122 17.80 -14.76 -3.85
N VAL A 123 16.61 -14.39 -4.30
CA VAL A 123 16.07 -14.80 -5.61
C VAL A 123 15.92 -13.55 -6.49
N THR A 124 16.71 -13.49 -7.56
CA THR A 124 16.62 -12.42 -8.54
C THR A 124 15.43 -12.68 -9.47
N GLN A 125 14.43 -11.79 -9.42
CA GLN A 125 13.30 -11.85 -10.33
C GLN A 125 13.65 -11.13 -11.63
N LYS A 126 13.32 -11.75 -12.76
CA LYS A 126 13.52 -11.13 -14.08
C LYS A 126 12.68 -9.86 -14.18
N LYS A 127 13.30 -8.75 -14.61
CA LYS A 127 12.58 -7.49 -14.88
C LYS A 127 11.48 -7.76 -15.93
N ARG A 128 10.27 -7.28 -15.64
CA ARG A 128 9.18 -7.27 -16.61
C ARG A 128 9.41 -6.15 -17.62
N LEU A 129 9.18 -6.45 -18.89
CA LEU A 129 9.19 -5.46 -19.96
C LEU A 129 7.77 -4.90 -20.11
N PHE A 130 7.64 -3.58 -20.16
CA PHE A 130 6.38 -2.92 -20.45
C PHE A 130 6.43 -2.29 -21.85
N GLU A 131 5.28 -1.87 -22.35
CA GLU A 131 5.21 -1.08 -23.58
C GLU A 131 5.91 0.28 -23.38
N PRO A 132 6.51 0.87 -24.43
CA PRO A 132 7.30 2.10 -24.31
C PRO A 132 6.55 3.27 -23.65
N GLU A 133 5.24 3.37 -23.86
CA GLU A 133 4.40 4.39 -23.25
C GLU A 133 4.32 4.21 -21.72
N ARG A 134 4.11 2.98 -21.25
CA ARG A 134 4.06 2.66 -19.82
C ARG A 134 5.43 2.82 -19.18
N ASP A 135 6.49 2.41 -19.86
CA ASP A 135 7.86 2.58 -19.37
C ASP A 135 8.18 4.06 -19.13
N LYS A 136 7.75 4.98 -20.01
CA LYS A 136 7.93 6.43 -19.78
C LYS A 136 7.23 6.90 -18.52
N ILE A 137 6.00 6.45 -18.28
CA ILE A 137 5.24 6.80 -17.06
C ILE A 137 5.94 6.25 -15.82
N ILE A 138 6.37 4.99 -15.85
CA ILE A 138 7.09 4.34 -14.75
C ILE A 138 8.39 5.10 -14.44
N GLN A 139 9.17 5.46 -15.46
CA GLN A 139 10.40 6.23 -15.27
C GLN A 139 10.13 7.61 -14.67
N GLY A 140 9.08 8.30 -15.12
CA GLY A 140 8.65 9.56 -14.54
C GLY A 140 8.32 9.44 -13.05
N GLU A 141 7.60 8.39 -12.66
CA GLU A 141 7.22 8.16 -11.26
C GLU A 141 8.41 7.75 -10.39
N VAL A 142 9.27 6.85 -10.89
CA VAL A 142 10.53 6.47 -10.21
C VAL A 142 11.40 7.71 -9.96
N ASN A 143 11.51 8.60 -10.95
CA ASN A 143 12.27 9.85 -10.78
C ASN A 143 11.68 10.75 -9.69
N LYS A 144 10.35 10.89 -9.60
CA LYS A 144 9.71 11.65 -8.52
C LYS A 144 10.06 11.07 -7.14
N LEU A 145 9.98 9.74 -7.00
CA LEU A 145 10.29 9.05 -5.74
C LEU A 145 11.78 9.16 -5.37
N LEU A 146 12.68 9.17 -6.36
CA LEU A 146 14.11 9.42 -6.15
C LEU A 146 14.37 10.85 -5.67
N ILE A 147 13.75 11.84 -6.30
CA ILE A 147 13.87 13.26 -5.91
C ILE A 147 13.32 13.47 -4.49
N ALA A 148 12.21 12.82 -4.15
CA ALA A 148 11.63 12.82 -2.80
C ALA A 148 12.42 11.97 -1.78
N ARG A 149 13.50 11.30 -2.20
CA ARG A 149 14.35 10.42 -1.36
C ARG A 149 13.61 9.27 -0.68
N HIS A 150 12.42 8.90 -1.17
CA HIS A 150 11.63 7.77 -0.66
C HIS A 150 12.23 6.43 -1.08
N ILE A 151 12.87 6.39 -2.25
CA ILE A 151 13.62 5.25 -2.76
C ILE A 151 15.07 5.63 -3.01
N ARG A 152 15.94 4.63 -3.04
CA ARG A 152 17.37 4.79 -3.36
C ARG A 152 17.82 3.63 -4.21
N GLU A 153 18.75 3.90 -5.12
CA GLU A 153 19.40 2.83 -5.87
C GLU A 153 20.27 1.99 -4.95
N ILE A 154 20.20 0.67 -5.12
CA ILE A 154 21.04 -0.29 -4.44
C ILE A 154 21.62 -1.26 -5.46
N GLN A 155 22.82 -1.76 -5.19
CA GLN A 155 23.39 -2.87 -5.94
C GLN A 155 22.85 -4.17 -5.35
N PHE A 156 22.12 -4.94 -6.16
CA PHE A 156 21.64 -6.26 -5.75
C PHE A 156 22.73 -7.30 -6.07
N PRO A 157 23.06 -8.22 -5.14
CA PRO A 157 24.10 -9.24 -5.33
C PRO A 157 23.75 -10.31 -6.38
#